data_AF-A0A6S6W3H5-F1
#
_entry.id   AF-A0A6S6W3H5-F1
#
_cell.length_a   1.000
_cell.length_b   1.000
_cell.length_c   1.000
_cell.angle_alpha   90.00
_cell.angle_beta   90.00
_cell.angle_gamma   90.00
#
_symmetry.space_group_name_H-M   'P 1'
#
loop_
_entity.id
_entity.type
_entity.pdbx_description
1 polymer ?
#
loop_
_entity_poly.entity_id
_entity_poly.type
_entity_poly.pdbx_seq_one_letter_code
_entity_poly.pdbx_strand_id
1 'polypeptide(L)'
;MDYMRHIEGYDKNDKPEPLLSVESTNIPELVRKLADIPRYRLEKSLVQLQKQTLPDLLDHVDFLCSITEAKAHAIVTFDFDSHEDRFRKQLSNLLDDFEEKLINEITEAIREYIPTWNLKARDLFQGWRRLHGTTIKAFLRKDGEHRTKKSNGPSWNAKLLSEPQRNLDPIWNSIDKKTKRFVERRKKLVEGEIEILMHNLRNTIKGVDSKAFKKNLENKGPELQRAFDRVESAIRSDLKQHKGRLLEDGNGDYCRGTMRLLYKAVREDQESKKHSFRAALNMLENGVCGPQGPYLVIQNKHNEYWGAQKTKQKKLGEEAIERVMNEIRTASTQLSVQQKPSESALKMYANLARLVKEGRDQCNKPIRTSHLVSGSEPTVKIEEE
;
A
#
# COMPACT_ATOMS: atom_id res chain seq x y z
N MET A 1 2.39 12.86 32.08
CA MET A 1 2.88 14.26 31.98
C MET A 1 4.30 14.43 32.54
N ASP A 2 4.91 13.37 33.11
CA ASP A 2 6.23 13.45 33.74
C ASP A 2 7.41 13.29 32.77
N TYR A 3 7.20 12.64 31.62
CA TYR A 3 8.20 12.54 30.55
C TYR A 3 8.60 13.91 29.98
N MET A 4 7.64 14.82 29.79
CA MET A 4 7.93 16.18 29.31
C MET A 4 8.71 17.00 30.36
N ARG A 5 8.43 16.80 31.65
CA ARG A 5 9.18 17.43 32.75
C ARG A 5 10.64 16.98 32.82
N HIS A 6 10.92 15.74 32.42
CA HIS A 6 12.31 15.25 32.27
C HIS A 6 13.03 15.84 31.06
N ILE A 7 12.31 16.14 29.98
CA ILE A 7 12.87 16.80 28.80
C ILE A 7 13.18 18.27 29.07
N GLU A 8 12.33 18.95 29.86
CA GLU A 8 12.51 20.36 30.25
C GLU A 8 13.72 20.58 31.18
N GLY A 9 14.19 19.51 31.83
CA GLY A 9 15.30 19.55 32.78
C GLY A 9 14.88 20.07 34.15
N TYR A 10 15.53 19.57 35.21
CA TYR A 10 15.29 19.98 36.59
C TYR A 10 16.60 20.40 37.26
N ASP A 11 16.53 21.39 38.16
CA ASP A 11 17.68 21.81 38.96
C ASP A 11 17.91 20.78 40.08
N LYS A 12 19.10 20.17 40.10
CA LYS A 12 19.49 19.11 41.04
C LYS A 12 19.54 19.58 42.49
N ASN A 13 19.60 20.89 42.72
CA ASN A 13 19.74 21.47 44.06
C ASN A 13 18.40 21.78 44.74
N ASP A 14 17.29 21.85 44.00
CA ASP A 14 16.01 22.33 44.52
C ASP A 14 14.96 21.22 44.72
N LYS A 15 15.04 20.09 44.00
CA LYS A 15 14.09 18.97 44.13
C LYS A 15 14.74 17.60 43.86
N PRO A 16 14.31 16.52 44.56
CA PRO A 16 14.73 15.17 44.23
C PRO A 16 14.30 14.81 42.81
N GLU A 17 15.14 14.04 42.11
CA GLU A 17 14.91 13.59 40.74
C GLU A 17 13.51 12.97 40.62
N PRO A 18 12.63 13.49 39.74
CA PRO A 18 11.29 12.95 39.60
C PRO A 18 11.39 11.51 39.09
N LEU A 19 10.89 10.54 39.87
CA LEU A 19 10.91 9.13 39.48
C LEU A 19 10.03 8.93 38.24
N LEU A 20 10.65 8.59 37.12
CA LEU A 20 9.99 8.32 35.85
C LEU A 20 9.44 6.90 35.90
N SER A 21 8.21 6.73 36.39
CA SER A 21 7.58 5.40 36.39
C SER A 21 7.37 4.92 34.96
N VAL A 22 7.50 3.62 34.70
CA VAL A 22 7.31 3.04 33.36
C VAL A 22 5.91 3.35 32.85
N GLU A 23 4.92 3.42 33.73
CA GLU A 23 3.53 3.79 33.45
C GLU A 23 3.40 5.25 32.99
N SER A 24 4.20 6.16 33.55
CA SER A 24 4.16 7.60 33.23
C SER A 24 4.76 7.95 31.85
N THR A 25 5.44 7.01 31.20
CA THR A 25 6.04 7.16 29.86
C THR A 25 5.07 6.90 28.71
N ASN A 26 3.86 6.38 28.98
CA ASN A 26 2.94 5.82 27.99
C ASN A 26 3.51 4.68 27.12
N ILE A 27 4.73 4.19 27.39
CA ILE A 27 5.33 3.06 26.67
C ILE A 27 4.48 1.79 26.85
N PRO A 28 3.95 1.44 28.04
CA PRO A 28 3.07 0.27 28.19
C PRO A 28 1.80 0.36 27.35
N GLU A 29 1.21 1.55 27.24
CA GLU A 29 0.02 1.76 26.41
C GLU A 29 0.35 1.66 24.92
N LEU A 30 1.52 2.15 24.49
CA LEU A 30 2.02 1.98 23.13
C LEU A 30 2.31 0.50 22.83
N VAL A 31 2.95 -0.24 23.75
CA VAL A 31 3.21 -1.68 23.61
C VAL A 31 1.91 -2.46 23.50
N ARG A 32 0.89 -2.14 24.31
CA ARG A 32 -0.46 -2.73 24.19
C ARG A 32 -1.08 -2.42 22.83
N LYS A 33 -1.06 -1.16 22.38
CA LYS A 33 -1.57 -0.76 21.06
C LYS A 33 -0.84 -1.48 19.92
N LEU A 34 0.47 -1.69 20.04
CA LEU A 34 1.26 -2.43 19.04
C LEU A 34 0.95 -3.93 19.07
N ALA A 35 0.74 -4.52 20.25
CA ALA A 35 0.33 -5.91 20.43
C ALA A 35 -1.09 -6.19 19.91
N ASP A 36 -1.98 -5.19 19.94
CA ASP A 36 -3.33 -5.28 19.41
C ASP A 36 -3.39 -5.27 17.86
N ILE A 37 -2.35 -4.79 17.18
CA ILE A 37 -2.33 -4.73 15.70
C ILE A 37 -2.37 -6.13 15.06
N PRO A 38 -1.51 -7.09 15.45
CA PRO A 38 -1.63 -8.48 14.99
C PRO A 38 -2.99 -9.11 15.29
N ARG A 39 -3.53 -8.86 16.49
CA ARG A 39 -4.85 -9.37 16.91
C ARG A 39 -5.97 -8.84 16.03
N TYR A 40 -6.02 -7.53 15.79
CA TYR A 40 -7.00 -6.91 14.90
C TYR A 40 -6.91 -7.44 13.46
N ARG A 41 -5.70 -7.66 12.93
CA ARG A 41 -5.50 -8.24 11.60
C ARG A 41 -5.99 -9.68 11.52
N LEU A 42 -5.75 -10.48 12.56
CA LEU A 42 -6.22 -11.85 12.66
C LEU A 42 -7.75 -11.90 12.78
N GLU A 43 -8.33 -11.09 13.65
CA GLU A 43 -9.79 -10.96 13.80
C GLU A 43 -10.44 -10.54 12.48
N LYS A 44 -9.91 -9.53 11.79
CA LYS A 44 -10.41 -9.10 10.48
C LYS A 44 -10.29 -10.21 9.43
N SER A 45 -9.19 -10.94 9.41
CA SER A 45 -8.99 -12.08 8.50
C SER A 45 -9.98 -13.21 8.79
N LEU A 46 -10.25 -13.51 10.06
CA LEU A 46 -11.22 -14.52 10.48
C LEU A 46 -12.66 -14.11 10.13
N VAL A 47 -13.01 -12.84 10.35
CA VAL A 47 -14.30 -12.28 9.93
C VAL A 47 -14.44 -12.36 8.40
N GLN A 48 -13.38 -12.05 7.65
CA GLN A 48 -13.40 -12.16 6.20
C GLN A 48 -13.56 -13.61 5.73
N LEU A 49 -12.84 -14.54 6.34
CA LEU A 49 -12.96 -15.97 6.06
C LEU A 49 -14.39 -16.48 6.34
N GLN A 50 -14.95 -16.16 7.51
CA GLN A 50 -16.28 -16.63 7.92
C GLN A 50 -17.42 -15.97 7.14
N LYS A 51 -17.38 -14.65 6.94
CA LYS A 51 -18.49 -13.91 6.35
C LYS A 51 -18.46 -13.83 4.83
N GLN A 52 -17.32 -14.12 4.20
CA GLN A 52 -17.17 -14.00 2.75
C GLN A 52 -16.64 -15.30 2.14
N THR A 53 -15.40 -15.70 2.45
CA THR A 53 -14.73 -16.80 1.73
C THR A 53 -15.44 -18.15 1.90
N LEU A 54 -15.87 -18.50 3.12
CA LEU A 54 -16.58 -19.75 3.39
C LEU A 54 -17.97 -19.76 2.73
N PRO A 55 -18.81 -18.72 2.89
CA PRO A 55 -20.06 -18.60 2.13
C PRO A 55 -19.88 -18.70 0.61
N ASP A 56 -18.90 -17.99 0.04
CA ASP A 56 -18.60 -18.01 -1.40
C ASP A 56 -18.27 -19.45 -1.87
N LEU A 57 -17.43 -20.17 -1.10
CA LEU A 57 -17.05 -21.55 -1.40
C LEU A 57 -18.22 -22.52 -1.27
N LEU A 58 -19.04 -22.36 -0.22
CA LEU A 58 -20.23 -23.17 -0.02
C LEU A 58 -21.26 -22.94 -1.13
N ASP A 59 -21.43 -21.69 -1.57
CA ASP A 59 -22.30 -21.33 -2.70
C ASP A 59 -21.80 -21.93 -4.01
N HIS A 60 -20.47 -21.99 -4.20
CA HIS A 60 -19.87 -22.64 -5.35
C HIS A 60 -20.13 -24.16 -5.37
N VAL A 61 -19.95 -24.84 -4.22
CA VAL A 61 -20.23 -26.29 -4.10
C VAL A 61 -21.73 -26.57 -4.28
N ASP A 62 -22.60 -25.76 -3.69
CA ASP A 62 -24.06 -25.85 -3.85
C ASP A 62 -24.48 -25.73 -5.32
N PHE A 63 -23.87 -24.77 -6.03
CA PHE A 63 -24.06 -24.58 -7.47
C PHE A 63 -23.64 -25.82 -8.27
N LEU A 64 -22.43 -26.35 -8.04
CA LEU A 64 -21.95 -27.55 -8.74
C LEU A 64 -22.86 -28.77 -8.52
N CYS A 65 -23.43 -28.92 -7.33
CA CYS A 65 -24.39 -29.99 -7.03
C CYS A 65 -25.72 -29.75 -7.78
N SER A 66 -26.20 -28.51 -7.83
CA SER A 66 -27.47 -28.13 -8.46
C SER A 66 -27.47 -28.25 -10.00
N ILE A 67 -26.31 -28.22 -10.65
CA ILE A 67 -26.19 -28.35 -12.13
C ILE A 67 -26.70 -29.73 -12.60
N THR A 68 -26.61 -30.75 -11.76
CA THR A 68 -27.02 -32.13 -12.10
C THR A 68 -28.52 -32.36 -12.21
N GLU A 69 -29.34 -31.43 -11.72
CA GLU A 69 -30.81 -31.51 -11.76
C GLU A 69 -31.42 -30.65 -12.88
N ALA A 70 -30.63 -29.78 -13.51
CA ALA A 70 -31.12 -28.84 -14.52
C ALA A 70 -31.32 -29.53 -15.88
N LYS A 71 -32.49 -29.31 -16.51
CA LYS A 71 -32.71 -29.68 -17.92
C LYS A 71 -31.80 -28.82 -18.79
N ALA A 72 -31.17 -29.43 -19.80
CA ALA A 72 -30.28 -28.73 -20.70
C ALA A 72 -30.97 -27.54 -21.35
N HIS A 73 -30.38 -26.36 -21.20
CA HIS A 73 -30.80 -25.17 -21.92
C HIS A 73 -29.96 -25.05 -23.19
N ALA A 74 -30.52 -24.36 -24.20
CA ALA A 74 -29.81 -24.02 -25.41
C ALA A 74 -28.48 -23.33 -25.06
N ILE A 75 -27.43 -23.62 -25.85
CA ILE A 75 -26.07 -23.07 -25.68
C ILE A 75 -26.16 -21.58 -25.33
N VAL A 76 -25.67 -21.22 -24.14
CA VAL A 76 -25.61 -19.82 -23.69
C VAL A 76 -24.67 -19.07 -24.63
N THR A 77 -25.25 -18.34 -25.60
CA THR A 77 -24.50 -17.44 -26.48
C THR A 77 -24.35 -16.10 -25.78
N PHE A 78 -23.35 -16.02 -24.89
CA PHE A 78 -23.02 -14.80 -24.17
C PHE A 78 -21.64 -14.29 -24.58
N ASP A 79 -21.55 -13.01 -24.91
CA ASP A 79 -20.32 -12.34 -25.31
C ASP A 79 -19.49 -11.94 -24.08
N PHE A 80 -18.77 -12.92 -23.52
CA PHE A 80 -17.88 -12.69 -22.37
C PHE A 80 -16.74 -11.75 -22.70
N ASP A 81 -16.24 -11.80 -23.94
CA ASP A 81 -15.01 -11.11 -24.35
C ASP A 81 -15.25 -9.59 -24.41
N SER A 82 -16.39 -9.15 -24.94
CA SER A 82 -16.78 -7.72 -24.93
C SER A 82 -16.91 -7.15 -23.51
N HIS A 83 -17.43 -7.92 -22.57
CA HIS A 83 -17.52 -7.49 -21.17
C HIS A 83 -16.15 -7.47 -20.49
N GLU A 84 -15.31 -8.47 -20.74
CA GLU A 84 -13.94 -8.51 -20.22
C GLU A 84 -13.11 -7.31 -20.72
N ASP A 85 -13.21 -6.97 -22.01
CA ASP A 85 -12.56 -5.81 -22.59
C ASP A 85 -13.06 -4.48 -22.01
N ARG A 86 -14.36 -4.38 -21.69
CA ARG A 86 -14.90 -3.21 -20.97
C ARG A 86 -14.27 -3.07 -19.59
N PHE A 87 -14.14 -4.15 -18.82
CA PHE A 87 -13.49 -4.09 -17.51
C PHE A 87 -12.00 -3.73 -17.63
N ARG A 88 -11.27 -4.31 -18.59
CA ARG A 88 -9.86 -3.95 -18.86
C ARG A 88 -9.71 -2.48 -19.25
N LYS A 89 -10.65 -1.95 -20.04
CA LYS A 89 -10.71 -0.53 -20.39
C LYS A 89 -10.98 0.35 -19.16
N GLN A 90 -11.92 -0.04 -18.29
CA GLN A 90 -12.17 0.70 -17.04
C GLN A 90 -10.95 0.69 -16.12
N LEU A 91 -10.21 -0.42 -16.04
CA LEU A 91 -8.97 -0.51 -15.28
C LEU A 91 -7.88 0.38 -15.88
N SER A 92 -7.72 0.37 -17.19
CA SER A 92 -6.75 1.25 -17.87
C SER A 92 -7.09 2.73 -17.62
N ASN A 93 -8.36 3.11 -17.82
CA ASN A 93 -8.84 4.46 -17.54
C ASN A 93 -8.64 4.87 -16.07
N LEU A 94 -8.82 3.94 -15.12
CA LEU A 94 -8.54 4.18 -13.70
C LEU A 94 -7.07 4.58 -13.50
N LEU A 95 -6.15 3.83 -14.09
CA LEU A 95 -4.71 4.07 -13.97
C LEU A 95 -4.27 5.34 -14.71
N ASP A 96 -4.83 5.62 -15.88
CA ASP A 96 -4.56 6.85 -16.65
C ASP A 96 -5.05 8.08 -15.88
N ASP A 97 -6.23 8.00 -15.27
CA ASP A 97 -6.73 9.07 -14.40
C ASP A 97 -5.86 9.30 -13.16
N PHE A 98 -5.33 8.23 -12.56
CA PHE A 98 -4.36 8.36 -11.46
C PHE A 98 -3.13 9.14 -11.93
N GLU A 99 -2.62 8.80 -13.12
CA GLU A 99 -1.47 9.48 -13.71
C GLU A 99 -1.77 10.96 -13.98
N GLU A 100 -2.82 11.25 -14.73
CA GLU A 100 -3.16 12.61 -15.16
C GLU A 100 -3.50 13.53 -13.98
N LYS A 101 -4.26 13.04 -13.00
CA LYS A 101 -4.85 13.89 -11.96
C LYS A 101 -4.03 13.97 -10.68
N LEU A 102 -3.08 13.05 -10.47
CA LEU A 102 -2.33 12.97 -9.22
C LEU A 102 -0.82 12.91 -9.47
N ILE A 103 -0.37 12.01 -10.34
CA ILE A 103 1.07 11.82 -10.56
C ILE A 103 1.66 12.99 -11.34
N ASN A 104 1.01 13.43 -12.41
CA ASN A 104 1.48 14.56 -13.19
C ASN A 104 1.57 15.84 -12.36
N GLU A 105 0.64 16.07 -11.43
CA GLU A 105 0.71 17.21 -10.52
C GLU A 105 1.99 17.17 -9.64
N ILE A 106 2.37 15.99 -9.15
CA ILE A 106 3.62 15.83 -8.39
C ILE A 106 4.83 16.03 -9.30
N THR A 107 4.83 15.39 -10.47
CA THR A 107 5.93 15.47 -11.45
C THR A 107 6.20 16.91 -11.86
N GLU A 108 5.14 17.66 -12.14
CA GLU A 108 5.20 19.07 -12.50
C GLU A 108 5.71 19.92 -11.35
N ALA A 109 5.21 19.72 -10.13
CA ALA A 109 5.69 20.44 -8.95
C ALA A 109 7.18 20.17 -8.68
N ILE A 110 7.66 18.93 -8.85
CA ILE A 110 9.08 18.60 -8.75
C ILE A 110 9.86 19.33 -9.85
N ARG A 111 9.39 19.28 -11.10
CA ARG A 111 10.05 19.91 -12.26
C ARG A 111 10.21 21.41 -12.10
N GLU A 112 9.12 22.10 -11.75
CA GLU A 112 9.09 23.55 -11.56
C GLU A 112 9.98 24.01 -10.40
N TYR A 113 10.19 23.14 -9.40
CA TYR A 113 10.99 23.49 -8.23
C TYR A 113 12.50 23.32 -8.44
N ILE A 114 12.96 22.60 -9.47
CA ILE A 114 14.40 22.36 -9.75
C ILE A 114 15.23 23.66 -9.73
N PRO A 115 14.85 24.74 -10.45
CA PRO A 115 15.65 25.96 -10.48
C PRO A 115 15.76 26.62 -9.10
N THR A 116 14.64 26.69 -8.38
CA THR A 116 14.56 27.25 -7.02
C THR A 116 15.38 26.43 -6.04
N TRP A 117 15.31 25.10 -6.14
CA TRP A 117 16.12 24.21 -5.32
C TRP A 117 17.62 24.43 -5.55
N ASN A 118 18.07 24.54 -6.80
CA ASN A 118 19.47 24.81 -7.12
C ASN A 118 19.95 26.13 -6.50
N LEU A 119 19.13 27.19 -6.56
CA LEU A 119 19.46 28.47 -5.91
C LEU A 119 19.60 28.31 -4.38
N LYS A 120 18.64 27.64 -3.74
CA LYS A 120 18.66 27.39 -2.29
C LYS A 120 19.82 26.50 -1.86
N ALA A 121 20.16 25.48 -2.65
CA ALA A 121 21.31 24.63 -2.42
C ALA A 121 22.60 25.47 -2.43
N ARG A 122 22.78 26.34 -3.44
CA ARG A 122 23.94 27.25 -3.50
C ARG A 122 24.02 28.19 -2.29
N ASP A 123 22.88 28.73 -1.82
CA ASP A 123 22.85 29.54 -0.58
C ASP A 123 23.32 28.75 0.64
N LEU A 124 22.91 27.47 0.76
CA LEU A 124 23.41 26.58 1.81
C LEU A 124 24.92 26.37 1.70
N PHE A 125 25.45 26.13 0.50
CA PHE A 125 26.88 26.00 0.26
C PHE A 125 27.66 27.29 0.60
N GLN A 126 27.12 28.47 0.29
CA GLN A 126 27.71 29.75 0.72
C GLN A 126 27.80 29.85 2.25
N GLY A 127 26.76 29.41 2.96
CA GLY A 127 26.79 29.29 4.42
C GLY A 127 27.85 28.30 4.90
N TRP A 128 27.94 27.13 4.26
CA TRP A 128 28.89 26.07 4.63
C TRP A 128 30.36 26.45 4.35
N ARG A 129 30.63 27.32 3.37
CA ARG A 129 31.97 27.87 3.11
C ARG A 129 32.54 28.68 4.28
N ARG A 130 31.68 29.20 5.17
CA ARG A 130 32.09 29.93 6.38
C ARG A 130 32.50 29.01 7.53
N LEU A 131 32.24 27.71 7.41
CA LEU A 131 32.62 26.72 8.42
C LEU A 131 34.13 26.46 8.40
N HIS A 132 34.67 26.07 9.56
CA HIS A 132 36.06 25.68 9.66
C HIS A 132 36.33 24.38 8.87
N GLY A 133 37.53 24.27 8.29
CA GLY A 133 37.92 23.12 7.45
C GLY A 133 37.77 21.76 8.16
N THR A 134 38.04 21.69 9.46
CA THR A 134 37.85 20.45 10.25
C THR A 134 36.38 20.04 10.35
N THR A 135 35.46 21.01 10.44
CA THR A 135 34.02 20.76 10.43
C THR A 135 33.59 20.24 9.07
N ILE A 136 34.02 20.87 7.98
CA ILE A 136 33.75 20.44 6.60
C ILE A 136 34.25 19.00 6.40
N LYS A 137 35.49 18.69 6.82
CA LYS A 137 36.06 17.34 6.79
C LYS A 137 35.18 16.32 7.51
N ALA A 138 34.67 16.68 8.68
CA ALA A 138 33.83 15.80 9.48
C ALA A 138 32.47 15.53 8.80
N PHE A 139 31.87 16.54 8.16
CA PHE A 139 30.65 16.35 7.36
C PHE A 139 30.91 15.43 6.16
N LEU A 140 31.99 15.64 5.39
CA LEU A 140 32.35 14.78 4.25
C LEU A 140 32.65 13.32 4.65
N ARG A 141 33.28 13.11 5.81
CA ARG A 141 33.57 11.77 6.33
C ARG A 141 32.35 11.04 6.87
N LYS A 142 31.35 11.78 7.33
CA LYS A 142 30.11 11.25 7.92
C LYS A 142 28.91 11.41 6.99
N ASP A 143 29.14 11.50 5.68
CA ASP A 143 28.10 11.59 4.65
C ASP A 143 27.00 12.64 4.95
N GLY A 144 27.40 13.80 5.48
CA GLY A 144 26.50 14.90 5.81
C GLY A 144 25.87 14.85 7.21
N GLU A 145 26.11 13.80 7.99
CA GLU A 145 25.46 13.52 9.29
C GLU A 145 26.22 14.06 10.51
N HIS A 146 27.25 14.87 10.29
CA HIS A 146 28.02 15.42 11.40
C HIS A 146 27.17 16.39 12.24
N ARG A 147 27.24 16.24 13.57
CA ARG A 147 26.60 17.15 14.54
C ARG A 147 27.68 17.82 15.37
N THR A 148 27.53 19.11 15.65
CA THR A 148 28.43 19.87 16.54
C THR A 148 27.65 20.44 17.72
N LYS A 149 28.29 20.72 18.86
CA LYS A 149 27.62 21.36 20.02
C LYS A 149 26.97 22.72 19.69
N LYS A 150 27.50 23.45 18.70
CA LYS A 150 26.93 24.71 18.18
C LYS A 150 25.93 24.49 17.04
N SER A 151 25.86 23.27 16.49
CA SER A 151 24.95 22.87 15.43
C SER A 151 24.24 21.56 15.83
N ASN A 152 23.33 21.66 16.81
CA ASN A 152 22.27 20.66 17.01
C ASN A 152 21.25 20.65 15.86
N GLY A 153 21.59 21.24 14.71
CA GLY A 153 20.73 21.34 13.54
C GLY A 153 20.72 20.06 12.70
N PRO A 154 19.77 19.98 11.75
CA PRO A 154 19.63 18.86 10.82
C PRO A 154 20.91 18.60 10.01
N SER A 155 21.08 17.35 9.55
CA SER A 155 22.14 16.93 8.62
C SER A 155 22.18 17.83 7.38
N TRP A 156 23.31 17.88 6.67
CA TRP A 156 23.37 18.63 5.40
C TRP A 156 22.34 18.13 4.39
N ASN A 157 22.07 16.83 4.36
CA ASN A 157 21.07 16.22 3.49
C ASN A 157 19.66 16.68 3.87
N ALA A 158 19.31 16.66 5.16
CA ALA A 158 18.02 17.14 5.64
C ALA A 158 17.83 18.65 5.38
N LYS A 159 18.90 19.46 5.45
CA LYS A 159 18.83 20.88 5.04
C LYS A 159 18.59 21.08 3.55
N LEU A 160 19.14 20.22 2.70
CA LEU A 160 18.87 20.24 1.26
C LEU A 160 17.42 19.82 0.93
N LEU A 161 16.80 19.01 1.79
CA LEU A 161 15.43 18.51 1.64
C LEU A 161 14.35 19.34 2.33
N SER A 162 14.70 20.19 3.30
CA SER A 162 13.69 20.89 4.12
C SER A 162 12.76 21.79 3.31
N GLU A 163 13.28 22.46 2.28
CA GLU A 163 12.46 23.31 1.41
C GLU A 163 11.65 22.49 0.38
N PRO A 164 12.21 21.48 -0.31
CA PRO A 164 11.40 20.51 -1.06
C PRO A 164 10.24 19.91 -0.26
N GLN A 165 10.50 19.46 0.97
CA GLN A 165 9.48 18.92 1.87
C GLN A 165 8.36 19.93 2.07
N ARG A 166 8.70 21.17 2.46
CA ARG A 166 7.72 22.24 2.72
C ARG A 166 6.80 22.53 1.53
N ASN A 167 7.32 22.43 0.30
CA ASN A 167 6.55 22.72 -0.91
C ASN A 167 5.76 21.51 -1.43
N LEU A 168 6.31 20.29 -1.31
CA LEU A 168 5.69 19.08 -1.84
C LEU A 168 4.72 18.43 -0.85
N ASP A 169 4.93 18.61 0.47
CA ASP A 169 4.05 18.05 1.50
C ASP A 169 2.58 18.46 1.33
N PRO A 170 2.22 19.73 1.07
CA PRO A 170 0.84 20.12 0.81
C PRO A 170 0.20 19.37 -0.36
N ILE A 171 0.96 19.16 -1.45
CA ILE A 171 0.51 18.43 -2.64
C ILE A 171 0.22 16.97 -2.27
N TRP A 172 1.18 16.31 -1.61
CA TRP A 172 1.03 14.95 -1.11
C TRP A 172 -0.13 14.78 -0.12
N ASN A 173 -0.32 15.75 0.77
CA ASN A 173 -1.42 15.73 1.74
C ASN A 173 -2.79 15.95 1.05
N SER A 174 -2.81 16.59 -0.11
CA SER A 174 -4.03 16.76 -0.92
C SER A 174 -4.41 15.47 -1.67
N ILE A 175 -3.43 14.62 -2.00
CA ILE A 175 -3.64 13.41 -2.81
C ILE A 175 -4.64 12.46 -2.16
N ASP A 176 -4.54 12.15 -0.85
CA ASP A 176 -5.50 11.23 -0.22
C ASP A 176 -6.95 11.71 -0.36
N LYS A 177 -7.17 13.04 -0.26
CA LYS A 177 -8.50 13.64 -0.45
C LYS A 177 -8.97 13.60 -1.90
N LYS A 178 -8.07 13.86 -2.85
CA LYS A 178 -8.37 13.81 -4.30
C LYS A 178 -8.66 12.38 -4.75
N THR A 179 -7.85 11.42 -4.31
CA THR A 179 -8.01 10.00 -4.61
C THR A 179 -9.35 9.48 -4.14
N LYS A 180 -9.80 9.78 -2.90
CA LYS A 180 -11.10 9.31 -2.39
C LYS A 180 -12.27 9.69 -3.30
N ARG A 181 -12.37 10.98 -3.70
CA ARG A 181 -13.46 11.45 -4.56
C ARG A 181 -13.43 10.81 -5.96
N PHE A 182 -12.23 10.58 -6.46
CA PHE A 182 -12.02 9.97 -7.76
C PHE A 182 -12.45 8.51 -7.77
N VAL A 183 -12.00 7.76 -6.76
CA VAL A 183 -12.32 6.36 -6.52
C VAL A 183 -13.81 6.13 -6.43
N GLU A 184 -14.51 6.97 -5.67
CA GLU A 184 -15.95 6.84 -5.46
C GLU A 184 -16.74 6.97 -6.78
N ARG A 185 -16.31 7.86 -7.68
CA ARG A 185 -16.89 7.96 -9.03
C ARG A 185 -16.60 6.73 -9.88
N ARG A 186 -15.38 6.20 -9.82
CA ARG A 186 -14.97 5.02 -10.60
C ARG A 186 -15.66 3.75 -10.10
N LYS A 187 -15.86 3.62 -8.79
CA LYS A 187 -16.64 2.53 -8.20
C LYS A 187 -18.06 2.45 -8.78
N LYS A 188 -18.76 3.58 -8.90
CA LYS A 188 -20.09 3.61 -9.53
C LYS A 188 -20.10 3.16 -11.00
N LEU A 189 -19.04 3.46 -11.76
CA LEU A 189 -18.92 3.02 -13.14
C LEU A 189 -18.69 1.51 -13.23
N VAL A 190 -17.84 0.96 -12.37
CA VAL A 190 -17.60 -0.49 -12.29
C VAL A 190 -18.86 -1.22 -11.82
N GLU A 191 -19.55 -0.70 -10.82
CA GLU A 191 -20.85 -1.20 -10.35
C GLU A 191 -21.88 -1.24 -11.50
N GLY A 192 -21.98 -0.17 -12.30
CA GLY A 192 -22.85 -0.13 -13.47
C GLY A 192 -22.49 -1.18 -14.54
N GLU A 193 -21.21 -1.37 -14.85
CA GLU A 193 -20.78 -2.42 -15.79
C GLU A 193 -21.03 -3.83 -15.25
N ILE A 194 -20.87 -4.04 -13.93
CA ILE A 194 -21.27 -5.28 -13.25
C ILE A 194 -22.78 -5.48 -13.41
N GLU A 195 -23.60 -4.48 -13.13
CA GLU A 195 -25.06 -4.59 -13.27
C GLU A 195 -25.48 -4.95 -14.70
N ILE A 196 -24.84 -4.35 -15.71
CA ILE A 196 -25.08 -4.64 -17.13
C ILE A 196 -24.68 -6.09 -17.46
N LEU A 197 -23.48 -6.54 -17.05
CA LEU A 197 -23.03 -7.93 -17.21
C LEU A 197 -24.06 -8.90 -16.61
N MET A 198 -24.47 -8.63 -15.37
CA MET A 198 -25.39 -9.47 -14.62
C MET A 198 -26.79 -9.50 -15.24
N HIS A 199 -27.28 -8.36 -15.72
CA HIS A 199 -28.56 -8.26 -16.39
C HIS A 199 -28.58 -9.02 -17.71
N ASN A 200 -27.55 -8.83 -18.55
CA ASN A 200 -27.44 -9.49 -19.85
C ASN A 200 -27.32 -11.01 -19.67
N LEU A 201 -26.54 -11.45 -18.69
CA LEU A 201 -26.35 -12.87 -18.42
C LEU A 201 -27.64 -13.52 -17.91
N ARG A 202 -28.38 -12.86 -17.00
CA ARG A 202 -29.71 -13.30 -16.56
C ARG A 202 -30.71 -13.39 -17.72
N ASN A 203 -30.70 -12.44 -18.65
CA ASN A 203 -31.57 -12.45 -19.82
C ASN A 203 -31.26 -13.60 -20.78
N THR A 204 -29.97 -13.89 -20.98
CA THR A 204 -29.50 -14.99 -21.86
C THR A 204 -29.88 -16.36 -21.27
N ILE A 205 -29.97 -16.43 -19.95
CA ILE A 205 -30.21 -17.65 -19.19
C ILE A 205 -31.69 -17.78 -18.74
N LYS A 206 -32.61 -16.99 -19.31
CA LYS A 206 -34.07 -17.05 -19.06
C LYS A 206 -34.62 -18.45 -19.36
N GLY A 207 -34.61 -19.32 -18.34
CA GLY A 207 -34.99 -20.72 -18.45
C GLY A 207 -34.32 -21.60 -17.39
N VAL A 208 -33.07 -21.29 -17.02
CA VAL A 208 -32.36 -21.99 -15.94
C VAL A 208 -32.90 -21.51 -14.60
N ASP A 209 -33.79 -22.29 -13.98
CA ASP A 209 -34.28 -21.99 -12.63
C ASP A 209 -33.34 -22.52 -11.53
N SER A 210 -32.06 -22.19 -11.63
CA SER A 210 -31.08 -22.51 -10.59
C SER A 210 -30.93 -21.32 -9.66
N LYS A 211 -31.59 -21.38 -8.50
CA LYS A 211 -31.38 -20.44 -7.39
C LYS A 211 -29.90 -20.36 -6.98
N ALA A 212 -29.18 -21.49 -7.06
CA ALA A 212 -27.76 -21.57 -6.76
C ALA A 212 -26.90 -20.83 -7.78
N PHE A 213 -27.21 -20.92 -9.09
CA PHE A 213 -26.49 -20.14 -10.11
C PHE A 213 -26.71 -18.64 -9.94
N LYS A 214 -27.96 -18.20 -9.72
CA LYS A 214 -28.28 -16.79 -9.48
C LYS A 214 -27.49 -16.23 -8.30
N LYS A 215 -27.38 -16.99 -7.21
CA LYS A 215 -26.61 -16.63 -6.01
C LYS A 215 -25.10 -16.61 -6.26
N ASN A 216 -24.55 -17.61 -6.96
CA ASN A 216 -23.14 -17.63 -7.35
C ASN A 216 -22.81 -16.38 -8.19
N LEU A 217 -23.65 -16.06 -9.17
CA LEU A 217 -23.52 -14.87 -10.00
C LEU A 217 -23.51 -13.59 -9.14
N GLU A 218 -24.43 -13.47 -8.18
CA GLU A 218 -24.52 -12.33 -7.26
C GLU A 218 -23.24 -12.13 -6.44
N ASN A 219 -22.50 -13.20 -6.12
CA ASN A 219 -21.22 -13.12 -5.41
C ASN A 219 -20.05 -12.67 -6.32
N LYS A 220 -20.15 -12.86 -7.65
CA LYS A 220 -19.09 -12.48 -8.60
C LYS A 220 -19.00 -10.97 -8.86
N GLY A 221 -20.10 -10.24 -8.76
CA GLY A 221 -20.08 -8.78 -8.81
C GLY A 221 -19.15 -8.16 -7.75
N PRO A 222 -19.34 -8.47 -6.45
CA PRO A 222 -18.42 -8.07 -5.39
C PRO A 222 -16.97 -8.55 -5.59
N GLU A 223 -16.72 -9.71 -6.21
CA GLU A 223 -15.36 -10.14 -6.56
C GLU A 223 -14.69 -9.26 -7.62
N LEU A 224 -15.41 -8.89 -8.69
CA LEU A 224 -14.93 -7.93 -9.68
C LEU A 224 -14.64 -6.58 -9.03
N GLN A 225 -15.55 -6.07 -8.20
CA GLN A 225 -15.32 -4.81 -7.48
C GLN A 225 -14.07 -4.89 -6.59
N ARG A 226 -13.86 -6.02 -5.90
CA ARG A 226 -12.66 -6.26 -5.07
C ARG A 226 -11.37 -6.21 -5.89
N ALA A 227 -11.38 -6.56 -7.18
CA ALA A 227 -10.20 -6.44 -8.04
C ALA A 227 -9.76 -4.98 -8.20
N PHE A 228 -10.72 -4.07 -8.46
CA PHE A 228 -10.46 -2.63 -8.56
C PHE A 228 -10.04 -2.03 -7.21
N ASP A 229 -10.75 -2.38 -6.12
CA ASP A 229 -10.45 -1.87 -4.78
C ASP A 229 -9.03 -2.25 -4.31
N ARG A 230 -8.54 -3.44 -4.70
CA ARG A 230 -7.17 -3.88 -4.42
C ARG A 230 -6.13 -3.05 -5.15
N VAL A 231 -6.33 -2.80 -6.45
CA VAL A 231 -5.43 -1.97 -7.26
C VAL A 231 -5.35 -0.56 -6.67
N GLU A 232 -6.49 0.05 -6.35
CA GLU A 232 -6.54 1.36 -5.74
C GLU A 232 -5.80 1.40 -4.39
N SER A 233 -6.13 0.46 -3.50
CA SER A 233 -5.54 0.39 -2.16
C SER A 233 -4.02 0.21 -2.22
N ALA A 234 -3.54 -0.61 -3.16
CA ALA A 234 -2.12 -0.81 -3.40
C ALA A 234 -1.44 0.48 -3.88
N ILE A 235 -2.02 1.18 -4.86
CA ILE A 235 -1.51 2.48 -5.34
C ILE A 235 -1.43 3.49 -4.19
N ARG A 236 -2.48 3.61 -3.38
CA ARG A 236 -2.51 4.56 -2.25
C ARG A 236 -1.50 4.24 -1.17
N SER A 237 -1.34 2.96 -0.83
CA SER A 237 -0.34 2.50 0.13
C SER A 237 1.06 2.80 -0.38
N ASP A 238 1.34 2.43 -1.63
CA ASP A 238 2.67 2.53 -2.19
C ASP A 238 3.06 4.01 -2.42
N LEU A 239 2.11 4.88 -2.79
CA LEU A 239 2.35 6.33 -2.90
C LEU A 239 2.79 6.96 -1.57
N LYS A 240 2.24 6.51 -0.44
CA LYS A 240 2.68 6.98 0.89
C LYS A 240 4.11 6.54 1.19
N GLN A 241 4.46 5.31 0.85
CA GLN A 241 5.82 4.81 1.01
C GLN A 241 6.80 5.55 0.10
N HIS A 242 6.37 5.83 -1.14
CA HIS A 242 7.17 6.56 -2.13
C HIS A 242 7.46 8.00 -1.71
N LYS A 243 6.47 8.68 -1.12
CA LYS A 243 6.66 10.01 -0.52
C LYS A 243 7.84 10.01 0.46
N GLY A 244 7.90 9.03 1.37
CA GLY A 244 9.00 8.90 2.33
C GLY A 244 10.35 8.81 1.62
N ARG A 245 10.46 7.92 0.62
CA ARG A 245 11.72 7.73 -0.14
C ARG A 245 12.18 8.95 -0.93
N LEU A 246 11.25 9.81 -1.36
CA LEU A 246 11.55 11.03 -2.10
C LEU A 246 11.97 12.19 -1.19
N LEU A 247 11.32 12.33 -0.04
CA LEU A 247 11.38 13.54 0.75
C LEU A 247 12.11 13.38 2.09
N GLU A 248 12.41 12.17 2.56
CA GLU A 248 13.08 11.96 3.85
C GLU A 248 14.60 11.73 3.70
N ASP A 249 15.33 11.78 4.82
CA ASP A 249 16.78 11.53 4.93
C ASP A 249 17.06 10.16 5.61
N GLY A 250 16.19 9.19 5.37
CA GLY A 250 16.28 7.82 5.84
C GLY A 250 17.29 6.99 5.04
N ASN A 251 17.67 5.84 5.61
CA ASN A 251 18.53 4.88 4.91
C ASN A 251 17.76 4.26 3.74
N GLY A 252 18.28 4.43 2.52
CA GLY A 252 17.65 3.92 1.30
C GLY A 252 16.87 4.99 0.50
N ASP A 253 16.79 6.21 1.01
CA ASP A 253 16.11 7.32 0.33
C ASP A 253 16.95 7.90 -0.81
N TYR A 254 16.27 8.44 -1.83
CA TYR A 254 16.92 8.79 -3.10
C TYR A 254 17.96 9.90 -2.96
N CYS A 255 17.65 10.93 -2.17
CA CYS A 255 18.55 12.04 -1.91
C CYS A 255 19.80 11.56 -1.17
N ARG A 256 19.63 10.83 -0.06
CA ARG A 256 20.74 10.33 0.76
C ARG A 256 21.63 9.37 -0.02
N GLY A 257 21.05 8.48 -0.82
CA GLY A 257 21.79 7.59 -1.71
C GLY A 257 22.70 8.35 -2.69
N THR A 258 22.14 9.37 -3.35
CA THR A 258 22.89 10.22 -4.30
C THR A 258 23.96 11.05 -3.59
N MET A 259 23.61 11.67 -2.47
CA MET A 259 24.53 12.47 -1.65
C MET A 259 25.71 11.64 -1.15
N ARG A 260 25.49 10.40 -0.71
CA ARG A 260 26.56 9.49 -0.27
C ARG A 260 27.59 9.24 -1.37
N LEU A 261 27.15 9.07 -2.62
CA LEU A 261 28.05 8.92 -3.76
C LEU A 261 28.87 10.20 -4.01
N LEU A 262 28.23 11.37 -3.91
CA LEU A 262 28.92 12.67 -4.06
C LEU A 262 29.94 12.90 -2.94
N TYR A 263 29.59 12.63 -1.68
CA TYR A 263 30.52 12.75 -0.55
C TYR A 263 31.73 11.83 -0.72
N LYS A 264 31.51 10.58 -1.14
CA LYS A 264 32.58 9.62 -1.41
C LYS A 264 33.52 10.13 -2.51
N ALA A 265 32.97 10.56 -3.64
CA ALA A 265 33.76 11.07 -4.77
C ALA A 265 34.61 12.30 -4.37
N VAL A 266 34.02 13.25 -3.64
CA VAL A 266 34.72 14.45 -3.15
C VAL A 266 35.82 14.09 -2.16
N ARG A 267 35.58 13.11 -1.29
CA ARG A 267 36.58 12.64 -0.31
C ARG A 267 37.77 11.99 -0.98
N GLU A 268 37.54 11.11 -1.95
CA GLU A 268 38.59 10.41 -2.71
C GLU A 268 39.44 11.40 -3.54
N ASP A 269 38.78 12.39 -4.18
CA ASP A 269 39.47 13.45 -4.91
C ASP A 269 40.28 14.36 -3.98
N GLN A 270 39.72 14.70 -2.80
CA GLN A 270 40.44 15.48 -1.79
C GLN A 270 41.68 14.77 -1.27
N GLU A 271 41.59 13.47 -0.98
CA GLU A 271 42.70 12.68 -0.43
C GLU A 271 43.82 12.46 -1.46
N SER A 272 43.46 12.26 -2.74
CA SER A 272 44.43 12.06 -3.82
C SER A 272 45.15 13.34 -4.26
N LYS A 273 44.42 14.45 -4.41
CA LYS A 273 44.95 15.72 -4.95
C LYS A 273 45.32 16.75 -3.87
N LYS A 274 45.15 16.41 -2.59
CA LYS A 274 45.37 17.30 -1.43
C LYS A 274 44.63 18.64 -1.57
N HIS A 275 43.43 18.61 -2.15
CA HIS A 275 42.64 19.82 -2.36
C HIS A 275 42.27 20.52 -1.05
N SER A 276 42.21 21.86 -1.10
CA SER A 276 41.69 22.65 0.01
C SER A 276 40.22 22.28 0.28
N PHE A 277 39.78 22.41 1.54
CA PHE A 277 38.37 22.16 1.90
C PHE A 277 37.38 23.04 1.12
N ARG A 278 37.81 24.22 0.67
CA ARG A 278 37.01 25.10 -0.19
C ARG A 278 36.84 24.51 -1.59
N ALA A 279 37.90 23.94 -2.17
CA ALA A 279 37.82 23.26 -3.47
C ALA A 279 36.93 22.01 -3.38
N ALA A 280 37.03 21.23 -2.29
CA ALA A 280 36.15 20.10 -2.03
C ALA A 280 34.67 20.50 -1.93
N LEU A 281 34.35 21.62 -1.25
CA LEU A 281 32.99 22.15 -1.20
C LEU A 281 32.48 22.62 -2.57
N ASN A 282 33.33 23.24 -3.40
CA ASN A 282 32.93 23.64 -4.76
C ASN A 282 32.61 22.42 -5.63
N MET A 283 33.41 21.35 -5.51
CA MET A 283 33.14 20.09 -6.20
C MET A 283 31.81 19.48 -5.75
N LEU A 284 31.55 19.48 -4.44
CA LEU A 284 30.28 19.01 -3.89
C LEU A 284 29.10 19.86 -4.38
N GLU A 285 29.23 21.19 -4.36
CA GLU A 285 28.20 22.13 -4.86
C GLU A 285 27.88 21.87 -6.34
N ASN A 286 28.90 21.68 -7.17
CA ASN A 286 28.74 21.38 -8.59
C ASN A 286 28.06 20.02 -8.80
N GLY A 287 28.37 19.02 -7.97
CA GLY A 287 27.70 17.72 -8.01
C GLY A 287 26.24 17.81 -7.59
N VAL A 288 25.95 18.54 -6.51
CA VAL A 288 24.60 18.71 -5.97
C VAL A 288 23.72 19.53 -6.91
N CYS A 289 24.23 20.63 -7.45
CA CYS A 289 23.48 21.50 -8.37
C CYS A 289 23.61 21.10 -9.85
N GLY A 290 24.29 19.98 -10.13
CA GLY A 290 24.60 19.51 -11.47
C GLY A 290 23.50 18.64 -12.09
N PRO A 291 23.71 18.17 -13.33
CA PRO A 291 22.75 17.34 -14.06
C PRO A 291 22.60 15.92 -13.48
N GLN A 292 23.42 15.54 -12.49
CA GLN A 292 23.30 14.29 -11.74
C GLN A 292 23.05 14.56 -10.25
N GLY A 293 22.55 15.76 -9.94
CA GLY A 293 22.24 16.19 -8.59
C GLY A 293 21.09 15.39 -7.97
N PRO A 294 21.03 15.33 -6.62
CA PRO A 294 20.03 14.54 -5.91
C PRO A 294 18.59 14.92 -6.27
N TYR A 295 18.32 16.18 -6.57
CA TYR A 295 16.96 16.61 -6.89
C TYR A 295 16.48 16.17 -8.28
N LEU A 296 17.38 16.11 -9.27
CA LEU A 296 17.03 15.52 -10.58
C LEU A 296 16.85 13.99 -10.46
N VAL A 297 17.67 13.34 -9.63
CA VAL A 297 17.51 11.91 -9.33
C VAL A 297 16.13 11.65 -8.69
N ILE A 298 15.66 12.50 -7.77
CA ILE A 298 14.30 12.42 -7.20
C ILE A 298 13.25 12.43 -8.30
N GLN A 299 13.34 13.34 -9.28
CA GLN A 299 12.41 13.41 -10.40
C GLN A 299 12.41 12.12 -11.23
N ASN A 300 13.60 11.66 -11.64
CA ASN A 300 13.74 10.45 -12.45
C ASN A 300 13.20 9.22 -11.70
N LYS A 301 13.54 9.09 -10.42
CA LYS A 301 13.05 8.00 -9.57
C LYS A 301 11.55 8.07 -9.35
N HIS A 302 10.96 9.26 -9.31
CA HIS A 302 9.51 9.40 -9.25
C HIS A 302 8.82 8.84 -10.51
N ASN A 303 9.31 9.21 -11.69
CA ASN A 303 8.77 8.75 -12.97
C ASN A 303 8.98 7.24 -13.18
N GLU A 304 10.19 6.73 -12.90
CA GLU A 304 10.49 5.30 -12.96
C GLU A 304 9.57 4.49 -12.04
N TYR A 305 9.38 4.97 -10.80
CA TYR A 305 8.51 4.33 -9.83
C TYR A 305 7.07 4.25 -10.33
N TRP A 306 6.52 5.35 -10.86
CA TRP A 306 5.14 5.34 -11.35
C TRP A 306 4.98 4.41 -12.56
N GLY A 307 5.89 4.46 -13.53
CA GLY A 307 5.83 3.58 -14.70
C GLY A 307 5.86 2.10 -14.33
N ALA A 308 6.74 1.72 -13.39
CA ALA A 308 6.81 0.36 -12.88
C ALA A 308 5.53 -0.04 -12.12
N GLN A 309 5.02 0.86 -11.27
CA GLN A 309 3.83 0.61 -10.47
C GLN A 309 2.56 0.51 -11.32
N LYS A 310 2.37 1.41 -12.30
CA LYS A 310 1.26 1.37 -13.25
C LYS A 310 1.23 0.04 -13.99
N THR A 311 2.37 -0.40 -14.53
CA THR A 311 2.50 -1.68 -15.23
C THR A 311 2.17 -2.87 -14.34
N LYS A 312 2.73 -2.89 -13.12
CA LYS A 312 2.50 -3.95 -12.13
C LYS A 312 1.02 -4.05 -11.74
N GLN A 313 0.39 -2.92 -11.43
CA GLN A 313 -1.00 -2.89 -10.98
C GLN A 313 -1.98 -3.19 -12.12
N LYS A 314 -1.68 -2.75 -13.35
CA LYS A 314 -2.44 -3.14 -14.54
C LYS A 314 -2.46 -4.66 -14.68
N LYS A 315 -1.30 -5.30 -14.68
CA LYS A 315 -1.17 -6.76 -14.79
C LYS A 315 -1.96 -7.50 -13.70
N LEU A 316 -1.78 -7.10 -12.43
CA LEU A 316 -2.50 -7.73 -11.31
C LEU A 316 -4.02 -7.54 -11.39
N GLY A 317 -4.47 -6.38 -11.85
CA GLY A 317 -5.89 -6.11 -12.06
C GLY A 317 -6.47 -6.92 -13.22
N GLU A 318 -5.77 -7.00 -14.35
CA GLU A 318 -6.15 -7.80 -15.51
C GLU A 318 -6.25 -9.29 -15.16
N GLU A 319 -5.25 -9.86 -14.48
CA GLU A 319 -5.27 -11.24 -13.99
C GLU A 319 -6.44 -11.52 -13.04
N ALA A 320 -6.82 -10.53 -12.23
CA ALA A 320 -7.96 -10.66 -11.32
C ALA A 320 -9.30 -10.61 -12.07
N ILE A 321 -9.44 -9.72 -13.05
CA ILE A 321 -10.63 -9.63 -13.92
C ILE A 321 -10.78 -10.94 -14.71
N GLU A 322 -9.71 -11.38 -15.38
CA GLU A 322 -9.69 -12.60 -16.19
C GLU A 322 -10.10 -13.82 -15.37
N ARG A 323 -9.56 -13.96 -14.15
CA ARG A 323 -9.94 -15.04 -13.24
C ARG A 323 -11.44 -15.05 -12.94
N VAL A 324 -12.01 -13.90 -12.56
CA VAL A 324 -13.44 -13.84 -12.24
C VAL A 324 -14.30 -14.08 -13.49
N MET A 325 -13.93 -13.51 -14.63
CA MET A 325 -14.62 -13.72 -15.91
C MET A 325 -14.56 -15.19 -16.36
N ASN A 326 -13.42 -15.86 -16.20
CA ASN A 326 -13.27 -17.29 -16.48
C ASN A 326 -14.13 -18.16 -15.56
N GLU A 327 -14.27 -17.79 -14.28
CA GLU A 327 -15.16 -18.48 -13.36
C GLU A 327 -16.63 -18.33 -13.78
N ILE A 328 -17.06 -17.13 -14.18
CA ILE A 328 -18.41 -16.89 -14.71
C ILE A 328 -18.64 -17.66 -16.02
N ARG A 329 -17.67 -17.63 -16.94
CA ARG A 329 -17.69 -18.35 -18.21
C ARG A 329 -17.83 -19.86 -17.98
N THR A 330 -17.01 -20.42 -17.09
CA THR A 330 -17.04 -21.84 -16.72
C THR A 330 -18.38 -22.23 -16.12
N ALA A 331 -18.90 -21.45 -15.17
CA ALA A 331 -20.21 -21.68 -14.57
C ALA A 331 -21.34 -21.64 -15.61
N SER A 332 -21.27 -20.70 -16.55
CA SER A 332 -22.26 -20.57 -17.63
C SER A 332 -22.20 -21.73 -18.63
N THR A 333 -20.99 -22.20 -18.97
CA THR A 333 -20.80 -23.37 -19.85
C THR A 333 -21.31 -24.65 -19.17
N GLN A 334 -21.06 -24.82 -17.88
CA GLN A 334 -21.53 -25.99 -17.12
C GLN A 334 -23.07 -26.10 -17.10
N LEU A 335 -23.79 -24.99 -17.17
CA LEU A 335 -25.26 -25.00 -17.34
C LEU A 335 -25.72 -25.50 -18.71
N SER A 336 -24.85 -25.47 -19.72
CA SER A 336 -25.17 -25.86 -21.10
C SER A 336 -24.85 -27.32 -21.41
N VAL A 337 -24.08 -28.02 -20.54
CA VAL A 337 -23.62 -29.38 -20.81
C VAL A 337 -24.60 -30.42 -20.23
N GLN A 338 -25.17 -31.26 -21.10
CA GLN A 338 -25.84 -32.50 -20.69
C GLN A 338 -24.79 -33.51 -20.22
N GLN A 339 -24.65 -33.69 -18.92
CA GLN A 339 -24.18 -34.96 -18.39
C GLN A 339 -25.31 -35.56 -17.57
N LYS A 340 -25.85 -36.71 -18.01
CA LYS A 340 -26.60 -37.57 -17.11
C LYS A 340 -25.59 -38.02 -16.03
N PRO A 341 -25.67 -37.52 -14.80
CA PRO A 341 -24.74 -37.92 -13.76
C PRO A 341 -24.86 -39.43 -13.54
N SER A 342 -23.74 -40.10 -13.32
CA SER A 342 -23.77 -41.51 -12.91
C SER A 342 -24.49 -41.64 -11.55
N GLU A 343 -25.02 -42.82 -11.25
CA GLU A 343 -25.70 -43.06 -9.97
C GLU A 343 -24.77 -42.83 -8.76
N SER A 344 -23.47 -43.10 -8.94
CA SER A 344 -22.42 -42.78 -7.97
C SER A 344 -22.24 -41.27 -7.79
N ALA A 345 -22.25 -40.50 -8.88
CA ALA A 345 -22.15 -39.05 -8.84
C ALA A 345 -23.38 -38.43 -8.14
N LEU A 346 -24.59 -38.91 -8.43
CA LEU A 346 -25.81 -38.46 -7.74
C LEU A 346 -25.74 -38.67 -6.21
N LYS A 347 -25.25 -39.83 -5.75
CA LYS A 347 -25.03 -40.09 -4.31
C LYS A 347 -23.98 -39.14 -3.71
N MET A 348 -22.91 -38.86 -4.46
CA MET A 348 -21.87 -37.90 -4.05
C MET A 348 -22.42 -36.48 -3.94
N TYR A 349 -23.21 -36.02 -4.92
CA TYR A 349 -23.83 -34.69 -4.91
C TYR A 349 -24.85 -34.54 -3.78
N ALA A 350 -25.69 -35.55 -3.52
CA ALA A 350 -26.62 -35.53 -2.40
C ALA A 350 -25.90 -35.44 -1.04
N ASN A 351 -24.78 -36.15 -0.88
CA ASN A 351 -23.98 -36.06 0.34
C ASN A 351 -23.26 -34.71 0.47
N LEU A 352 -22.72 -34.16 -0.64
CA LEU A 352 -22.12 -32.82 -0.67
C LEU A 352 -23.15 -31.73 -0.35
N ALA A 353 -24.35 -31.78 -0.91
CA ALA A 353 -25.42 -30.82 -0.62
C ALA A 353 -25.80 -30.84 0.87
N ARG A 354 -25.86 -32.03 1.49
CA ARG A 354 -26.06 -32.17 2.94
C ARG A 354 -24.93 -31.53 3.74
N LEU A 355 -23.67 -31.82 3.39
CA LEU A 355 -22.49 -31.25 4.05
C LEU A 355 -22.40 -29.72 3.87
N VAL A 356 -22.81 -29.18 2.73
CA VAL A 356 -22.89 -27.73 2.49
C VAL A 356 -23.91 -27.09 3.42
N LYS A 357 -25.08 -27.71 3.59
CA LYS A 357 -26.11 -27.22 4.53
C LYS A 357 -25.60 -27.22 5.97
N GLU A 358 -24.97 -28.32 6.41
CA GLU A 358 -24.34 -28.41 7.72
C GLU A 358 -23.22 -27.37 7.91
N GLY A 359 -22.40 -27.15 6.88
CA GLY A 359 -21.35 -26.13 6.88
C GLY A 359 -21.91 -24.71 7.00
N ARG A 360 -23.01 -24.38 6.30
CA ARG A 360 -23.70 -23.09 6.43
C ARG A 360 -24.24 -22.88 7.84
N ASP A 361 -24.86 -23.91 8.42
CA ASP A 361 -25.38 -23.85 9.79
C ASP A 361 -24.28 -23.61 10.83
N GLN A 362 -23.05 -24.08 10.56
CA GLN A 362 -21.88 -23.76 11.39
C GLN A 362 -21.34 -22.35 11.14
N CYS A 363 -21.27 -21.90 9.89
CA CYS A 363 -20.78 -20.55 9.55
C CYS A 363 -21.68 -19.44 10.14
N ASN A 364 -22.98 -19.71 10.29
CA ASN A 364 -23.93 -18.77 10.90
C ASN A 364 -23.85 -18.68 12.43
N LYS A 365 -23.07 -19.54 13.10
CA LYS A 365 -22.85 -19.46 14.54
C LYS A 365 -21.84 -18.34 14.87
N PRO A 366 -21.98 -17.65 16.01
CA PRO A 366 -21.01 -16.64 16.42
C PRO A 366 -19.62 -17.26 16.59
N ILE A 367 -18.58 -16.53 16.17
CA ILE A 367 -17.17 -16.94 16.36
C ILE A 367 -16.94 -17.15 17.85
N ARG A 368 -16.53 -18.35 18.25
CA ARG A 368 -16.03 -18.61 19.61
C ARG A 368 -14.69 -17.89 19.78
N THR A 369 -14.73 -16.67 20.31
CA THR A 369 -13.54 -15.85 20.61
C THR A 369 -12.68 -16.43 21.73
N SER A 370 -13.16 -17.45 22.45
CA SER A 370 -12.43 -18.14 23.52
C SER A 370 -11.11 -18.78 23.07
N HIS A 371 -10.95 -19.11 21.78
CA HIS A 371 -9.70 -19.67 21.25
C HIS A 371 -8.66 -18.60 20.85
N LEU A 372 -9.02 -17.31 20.86
CA LEU A 372 -8.10 -16.20 20.59
C LEU A 372 -7.46 -15.65 21.88
N VAL A 373 -7.84 -16.15 23.05
CA VAL A 373 -7.41 -15.65 24.37
C VAL A 373 -6.30 -16.50 25.00
N SER A 374 -6.01 -17.71 24.50
CA SER A 374 -4.97 -18.57 25.11
C SER A 374 -3.58 -18.18 24.60
N GLY A 375 -2.93 -17.22 25.26
CA GLY A 375 -1.51 -16.93 25.01
C GLY A 375 -0.90 -15.79 25.82
N SER A 376 -1.67 -15.07 26.64
CA SER A 376 -1.15 -13.91 27.37
C SER A 376 -1.73 -13.78 28.77
N GLU A 377 -1.64 -14.84 29.57
CA GLU A 377 -1.58 -14.67 31.03
C GLU A 377 -0.14 -14.93 31.46
N PRO A 378 0.57 -13.92 32.00
CA PRO A 378 1.83 -14.17 32.69
C PRO A 378 1.50 -14.83 34.02
N THR A 379 1.81 -16.12 34.15
CA THR A 379 1.91 -16.83 35.43
C THR A 379 3.06 -16.21 36.22
N VAL A 380 2.76 -15.15 36.98
CA VAL A 380 3.61 -14.73 38.09
C VAL A 380 3.18 -15.57 39.29
N LYS A 381 3.90 -16.68 39.53
CA LYS A 381 3.92 -17.31 40.85
C LYS A 381 4.68 -16.37 41.77
N ILE A 382 3.98 -15.76 42.72
CA ILE A 382 4.60 -15.19 43.91
C ILE A 382 4.66 -16.34 44.91
N GLU A 383 5.85 -16.89 45.12
CA GLU A 383 6.15 -17.67 46.31
C GLU A 383 6.43 -16.65 47.43
N GLU A 384 5.59 -16.66 48.45
CA GLU A 384 5.83 -15.96 49.71
C GLU A 384 6.77 -16.83 50.56
N GLU A 385 7.89 -16.25 51.00
CA GLU A 385 8.62 -16.66 52.22
C GLU A 385 8.30 -15.68 53.35
#